data_AF-A0A9X3KNK8-F1
#
_entry.id   AF-A0A9X3KNK8-F1
#
_cell.length_a   1.000
_cell.length_b   1.000
_cell.length_c   1.000
_cell.angle_alpha   90.00
_cell.angle_beta   90.00
_cell.angle_gamma   90.00
#
_symmetry.space_group_name_H-M   'P 1'
#
loop_
_entity.id
_entity.type
_entity.pdbx_description
1 polymer ?
#
loop_
_entity_poly.entity_id
_entity_poly.type
_entity_poly.pdbx_seq_one_letter_code
_entity_poly.pdbx_strand_id
1 'polypeptide(L)'
;MMDLNSRRRELNRLLSKQLSDFVVAAVPDHPLLMRGPDFLVGGSGILTAVFSPSQAEQKDSRLLANRLILSRLAMPTHTRNVLLLPEKPQSLAAGYLLNDFAAVFEWRDRDEIAKIARDQRFTGLQREIPKEIQHAARRQFSDVMQITSIMRYLDEKRRYNHDLSVFSRSIGEEIFFLEGNIASIEITDKKVSTKNVSKLINNQVNKSYILDSSIPYPSPDLYYGLAVVEELPEFRSDPDKLMRAAAFGGWAIITERQRDSIPALLKQLSDRRERRTQWR
;
A
#
# COMPACT_ATOMS: atom_id res chain seq x y z
N MET A 1 -5.81 -29.96 -2.88
CA MET A 1 -6.05 -28.49 -2.94
C MET A 1 -4.76 -27.85 -3.42
N MET A 2 -4.79 -27.15 -4.55
CA MET A 2 -3.58 -26.58 -5.15
C MET A 2 -3.09 -25.38 -4.32
N ASP A 3 -1.80 -25.36 -3.96
CA ASP A 3 -1.22 -24.24 -3.22
C ASP A 3 -1.24 -22.94 -4.06
N LEU A 4 -1.08 -21.79 -3.40
CA LEU A 4 -1.17 -20.48 -4.05
C LEU A 4 -0.11 -20.27 -5.14
N ASN A 5 1.11 -20.77 -4.94
CA ASN A 5 2.19 -20.61 -5.91
C ASN A 5 1.96 -21.49 -7.15
N SER A 6 1.46 -22.71 -6.96
CA SER A 6 1.08 -23.59 -8.06
C SER A 6 -0.06 -22.99 -8.87
N ARG A 7 -1.09 -22.42 -8.23
CA ARG A 7 -2.15 -21.68 -8.92
C ARG A 7 -1.60 -20.48 -9.68
N ARG A 8 -0.76 -19.64 -9.07
CA ARG A 8 -0.13 -18.51 -9.78
C ARG A 8 0.66 -18.96 -11.01
N ARG A 9 1.45 -20.04 -10.92
CA ARG A 9 2.19 -20.58 -12.08
C ARG A 9 1.26 -21.03 -13.19
N GLU A 10 0.18 -21.73 -12.85
CA GLU A 10 -0.82 -22.17 -13.82
C GLU A 10 -1.51 -20.99 -14.50
N LEU A 11 -1.96 -20.00 -13.71
CA LEU A 11 -2.60 -18.80 -14.24
C LEU A 11 -1.64 -18.02 -15.14
N ASN A 12 -0.37 -17.88 -14.75
CA ASN A 12 0.63 -17.21 -15.58
C ASN A 12 0.76 -17.87 -16.96
N ARG A 13 0.86 -19.21 -16.98
CA ARG A 13 0.94 -19.98 -18.23
C ARG A 13 -0.31 -19.80 -19.09
N LEU A 14 -1.48 -19.83 -18.46
CA LEU A 14 -2.77 -19.67 -19.12
C LEU A 14 -2.91 -18.28 -19.74
N LEU A 15 -2.69 -17.23 -18.95
CA LEU A 15 -2.80 -15.84 -19.40
C LEU A 15 -1.75 -15.53 -20.48
N SER A 16 -0.51 -15.96 -20.30
CA SER A 16 0.56 -15.73 -21.31
C SER A 16 0.25 -16.44 -22.63
N LYS A 17 -0.40 -17.60 -22.59
CA LYS A 17 -0.81 -18.33 -23.81
C LYS A 17 -2.00 -17.66 -24.49
N GLN A 18 -3.02 -17.26 -23.74
CA GLN A 18 -4.23 -16.68 -24.32
C GLN A 18 -3.96 -15.25 -24.81
N LEU A 19 -3.24 -14.45 -24.02
CA LEU A 19 -2.99 -13.05 -24.27
C LEU A 19 -1.57 -12.84 -24.84
N SER A 20 -1.23 -13.55 -25.91
CA SER A 20 0.11 -13.50 -26.52
C SER A 20 0.49 -12.13 -27.08
N ASP A 21 -0.49 -11.29 -27.36
CA ASP A 21 -0.39 -9.89 -27.81
C ASP A 21 -0.38 -8.87 -26.65
N PHE A 22 -0.44 -9.34 -25.39
CA PHE A 22 -0.40 -8.50 -24.19
C PHE A 22 0.88 -8.74 -23.40
N VAL A 23 1.20 -7.80 -22.53
CA VAL A 23 2.22 -7.98 -21.49
C VAL A 23 1.54 -8.53 -20.24
N VAL A 24 1.94 -9.74 -19.82
CA VAL A 24 1.51 -10.37 -18.57
C VAL A 24 2.67 -10.36 -17.59
N ALA A 25 2.54 -9.58 -16.51
CA ALA A 25 3.51 -9.53 -15.42
C ALA A 25 2.96 -10.28 -14.21
N ALA A 26 3.62 -11.38 -13.84
CA ALA A 26 3.31 -12.11 -12.61
C ALA A 26 4.05 -11.48 -11.41
N VAL A 27 3.33 -11.30 -10.30
CA VAL A 27 3.82 -10.67 -9.07
C VAL A 27 4.58 -9.37 -9.37
N PRO A 28 3.94 -8.40 -10.07
CA PRO A 28 4.62 -7.19 -10.48
C PRO A 28 5.05 -6.36 -9.27
N ASP A 29 6.28 -5.87 -9.31
CA ASP A 29 6.78 -4.95 -8.30
C ASP A 29 6.34 -3.52 -8.63
N HIS A 30 5.71 -2.84 -7.68
CA HIS A 30 5.28 -1.45 -7.83
C HIS A 30 5.94 -0.58 -6.76
N PRO A 31 6.67 0.51 -7.08
CA PRO A 31 7.55 1.21 -6.13
C PRO A 31 6.86 1.75 -4.86
N LEU A 32 5.54 1.98 -4.92
CA LEU A 32 4.73 2.49 -3.81
C LEU A 32 4.00 1.40 -2.99
N LEU A 33 4.01 0.13 -3.44
CA LEU A 33 3.22 -0.93 -2.83
C LEU A 33 4.12 -1.97 -2.16
N MET A 34 3.87 -2.27 -0.89
CA MET A 34 4.47 -3.44 -0.22
C MET A 34 4.06 -4.74 -0.89
N ARG A 35 2.79 -4.80 -1.31
CA ARG A 35 2.23 -5.92 -2.06
C ARG A 35 1.16 -5.37 -2.98
N GLY A 36 1.34 -5.59 -4.28
CA GLY A 36 0.39 -5.21 -5.31
C GLY A 36 -0.59 -6.33 -5.68
N PRO A 37 -1.21 -6.23 -6.87
CA PRO A 37 -1.93 -7.34 -7.46
C PRO A 37 -1.00 -8.53 -7.72
N ASP A 38 -1.59 -9.71 -7.89
CA ASP A 38 -0.86 -10.95 -8.19
C ASP A 38 -0.45 -11.02 -9.67
N PHE A 39 -1.21 -10.37 -10.55
CA PHE A 39 -0.87 -10.19 -11.96
C PHE A 39 -1.25 -8.80 -12.42
N LEU A 40 -0.45 -8.25 -13.34
CA LEU A 40 -0.84 -7.14 -14.19
C LEU A 40 -0.83 -7.60 -15.64
N VAL A 41 -1.91 -7.29 -16.34
CA VAL A 41 -2.10 -7.56 -17.76
C VAL A 41 -2.28 -6.22 -18.45
N GLY A 42 -1.33 -5.84 -19.29
CA GLY A 42 -1.35 -4.60 -20.04
C GLY A 42 -1.41 -4.86 -21.54
N GLY A 43 -2.34 -4.20 -22.24
CA GLY A 43 -2.45 -4.25 -23.69
C GLY A 43 -3.67 -3.49 -24.19
N SER A 44 -3.66 -3.09 -25.46
CA SER A 44 -4.80 -2.38 -26.10
C SER A 44 -5.28 -1.14 -25.34
N GLY A 45 -4.36 -0.42 -24.69
CA GLY A 45 -4.66 0.79 -23.90
C GLY A 45 -5.32 0.52 -22.54
N ILE A 46 -5.38 -0.73 -22.09
CA ILE A 46 -6.06 -1.15 -20.87
C ILE A 46 -5.08 -1.84 -19.93
N LEU A 47 -5.27 -1.60 -18.62
CA LEU A 47 -4.57 -2.31 -17.56
C LEU A 47 -5.57 -3.12 -16.73
N THR A 48 -5.33 -4.41 -16.59
CA THR A 48 -6.12 -5.32 -15.74
C THR A 48 -5.22 -5.87 -14.63
N ALA A 49 -5.62 -5.65 -13.38
CA ALA A 49 -4.96 -6.11 -12.18
C ALA A 49 -5.74 -7.29 -11.59
N VAL A 50 -5.09 -8.44 -11.43
CA VAL A 50 -5.73 -9.66 -10.90
C VAL A 50 -5.27 -9.89 -9.46
N PHE A 51 -6.22 -10.10 -8.56
CA PHE A 51 -5.99 -10.37 -7.14
C PHE A 51 -6.38 -11.80 -6.83
N SER A 52 -5.44 -12.57 -6.28
CA SER A 52 -5.70 -13.87 -5.68
C SER A 52 -5.45 -13.78 -4.17
N PRO A 53 -6.50 -13.87 -3.33
CA PRO A 53 -6.35 -13.73 -1.89
C PRO A 53 -5.48 -14.83 -1.27
N SER A 54 -4.49 -14.42 -0.49
CA SER A 54 -3.73 -15.31 0.40
C SER A 54 -4.62 -15.90 1.50
N GLN A 55 -4.12 -16.91 2.21
CA GLN A 55 -4.86 -17.48 3.35
C GLN A 55 -5.12 -16.44 4.46
N ALA A 56 -4.17 -15.53 4.71
CA ALA A 56 -4.36 -14.47 5.70
C ALA A 56 -5.48 -13.50 5.29
N GLU A 57 -5.53 -13.11 4.01
CA GLU A 57 -6.58 -12.26 3.46
C GLU A 57 -7.96 -12.94 3.41
N GLN A 58 -7.99 -14.26 3.25
CA GLN A 58 -9.24 -15.04 3.35
C GLN A 58 -9.75 -15.13 4.79
N LYS A 59 -8.86 -15.07 5.78
CA LYS A 59 -9.23 -15.04 7.20
C LYS A 59 -9.60 -13.65 7.68
N ASP A 60 -8.96 -12.62 7.13
CA ASP A 60 -9.21 -11.22 7.44
C ASP A 60 -9.34 -10.39 6.16
N SER A 61 -10.59 -10.11 5.77
CA SER A 61 -10.91 -9.38 4.53
C SER A 61 -10.37 -7.96 4.52
N ARG A 62 -10.10 -7.36 5.68
CA ARG A 62 -9.49 -6.02 5.77
C ARG A 62 -8.12 -5.96 5.13
N LEU A 63 -7.36 -7.06 5.18
CA LEU A 63 -6.06 -7.15 4.51
C LEU A 63 -6.21 -7.09 2.98
N LEU A 64 -7.24 -7.73 2.42
CA LEU A 64 -7.53 -7.66 0.99
C LEU A 64 -8.05 -6.27 0.61
N ALA A 65 -8.93 -5.69 1.42
CA ALA A 65 -9.44 -4.34 1.24
C ALA A 65 -8.30 -3.31 1.19
N ASN A 66 -7.35 -3.37 2.14
CA ASN A 66 -6.20 -2.47 2.15
C ASN A 66 -5.33 -2.64 0.91
N ARG A 67 -5.08 -3.89 0.50
CA ARG A 67 -4.31 -4.17 -0.72
C ARG A 67 -5.01 -3.60 -1.95
N LEU A 68 -6.34 -3.70 -2.02
CA LEU A 68 -7.14 -3.11 -3.10
C LEU A 68 -7.11 -1.58 -3.04
N ILE A 69 -7.34 -0.96 -1.88
CA ILE A 69 -7.29 0.51 -1.68
C ILE A 69 -5.96 1.07 -2.16
N LEU A 70 -4.84 0.53 -1.66
CA LEU A 70 -3.51 1.00 -2.05
C LEU A 70 -3.25 0.81 -3.55
N SER A 71 -3.65 -0.34 -4.09
CA SER A 71 -3.54 -0.64 -5.52
C SER A 71 -4.35 0.35 -6.37
N ARG A 72 -5.58 0.64 -5.98
CA ARG A 72 -6.49 1.62 -6.62
C ARG A 72 -5.91 3.04 -6.62
N LEU A 73 -5.25 3.43 -5.53
CA LEU A 73 -4.63 4.75 -5.40
C LEU A 73 -3.30 4.86 -6.16
N ALA A 74 -2.56 3.77 -6.29
CA ALA A 74 -1.24 3.74 -6.92
C ALA A 74 -1.29 3.61 -8.45
N MET A 75 -2.29 2.90 -8.97
CA MET A 75 -2.42 2.61 -10.41
C MET A 75 -3.31 3.63 -11.14
N PRO A 76 -3.30 3.66 -12.49
CA PRO A 76 -4.23 4.50 -13.27
C PRO A 76 -5.70 4.25 -12.89
N THR A 77 -6.54 5.30 -12.92
CA THR A 77 -7.97 5.23 -12.50
C THR A 77 -8.77 4.13 -13.19
N HIS A 78 -8.49 3.94 -14.49
CA HIS A 78 -9.14 2.98 -15.38
C HIS A 78 -8.62 1.55 -15.25
N THR A 79 -7.68 1.28 -14.33
CA THR A 79 -7.19 -0.08 -14.08
C THR A 79 -8.34 -0.94 -13.58
N ARG A 80 -8.62 -2.06 -14.26
CA ARG A 80 -9.67 -3.01 -13.89
C ARG A 80 -9.14 -3.95 -12.82
N ASN A 81 -9.71 -3.92 -11.62
CA ASN A 81 -9.29 -4.80 -10.54
C ASN A 81 -10.22 -6.02 -10.52
N VAL A 82 -9.67 -7.20 -10.81
CA VAL A 82 -10.41 -8.46 -10.88
C VAL A 82 -10.01 -9.34 -9.71
N LEU A 83 -10.99 -9.90 -9.01
CA LEU A 83 -10.76 -10.85 -7.92
C LEU A 83 -10.89 -12.28 -8.44
N LEU A 84 -9.89 -13.12 -8.17
CA LEU A 84 -9.90 -14.55 -8.46
C LEU A 84 -9.89 -15.35 -7.15
N LEU A 85 -11.05 -15.90 -6.81
CA LEU A 85 -11.28 -16.68 -5.60
C LEU A 85 -10.73 -18.12 -5.76
N PRO A 86 -10.23 -18.75 -4.68
CA PRO A 86 -9.95 -20.18 -4.67
C PRO A 86 -11.24 -21.00 -4.87
N GLU A 87 -11.13 -22.26 -5.30
CA GLU A 87 -12.27 -23.18 -5.48
C GLU A 87 -13.13 -23.36 -4.22
N LYS A 88 -12.52 -23.24 -3.04
CA LYS A 88 -13.20 -23.34 -1.75
C LYS A 88 -12.72 -22.18 -0.86
N PRO A 89 -13.37 -21.01 -0.89
CA PRO A 89 -13.00 -19.90 -0.03
C PRO A 89 -13.21 -20.29 1.44
N GLN A 90 -12.18 -20.07 2.28
CA GLN A 90 -12.21 -20.46 3.69
C GLN A 90 -13.18 -19.61 4.53
N SER A 91 -13.53 -18.41 4.08
CA SER A 91 -14.57 -17.60 4.70
C SER A 91 -15.32 -16.76 3.67
N LEU A 92 -16.61 -16.56 3.92
CA LEU A 92 -17.49 -15.64 3.18
C LEU A 92 -17.22 -14.16 3.52
N ALA A 93 -16.22 -13.83 4.35
CA ALA A 93 -15.91 -12.45 4.71
C ALA A 93 -15.44 -11.61 3.50
N ALA A 94 -15.07 -12.26 2.40
CA ALA A 94 -14.85 -11.62 1.10
C ALA A 94 -16.15 -11.11 0.43
N GLY A 95 -17.32 -11.56 0.90
CA GLY A 95 -18.64 -11.20 0.36
C GLY A 95 -18.88 -9.69 0.30
N TYR A 96 -18.42 -8.95 1.31
CA TYR A 96 -18.55 -7.49 1.34
C TYR A 96 -17.69 -6.78 0.28
N LEU A 97 -16.58 -7.39 -0.12
CA LEU A 97 -15.66 -6.79 -1.10
C LEU A 97 -16.01 -7.13 -2.55
N LEU A 98 -16.98 -8.03 -2.79
CA LEU A 98 -17.28 -8.50 -4.16
C LEU A 98 -17.69 -7.34 -5.08
N ASN A 99 -18.38 -6.35 -4.53
CA ASN A 99 -18.83 -5.17 -5.27
C ASN A 99 -17.73 -4.10 -5.45
N ASP A 100 -16.56 -4.28 -4.81
CA ASP A 100 -15.43 -3.36 -4.95
C ASP A 100 -14.47 -3.74 -6.07
N PHE A 101 -14.62 -4.93 -6.65
CA PHE A 101 -13.87 -5.37 -7.82
C PHE A 101 -14.68 -5.17 -9.10
N ALA A 102 -13.99 -4.94 -10.21
CA ALA A 102 -14.61 -4.81 -11.52
C ALA A 102 -15.30 -6.10 -11.98
N ALA A 103 -14.71 -7.25 -11.61
CA ALA A 103 -15.28 -8.58 -11.75
C ALA A 103 -14.72 -9.51 -10.66
N VAL A 104 -15.50 -10.55 -10.33
CA VAL A 104 -15.09 -11.63 -9.44
C VAL A 104 -15.29 -12.96 -10.16
N PHE A 105 -14.27 -13.80 -10.14
CA PHE A 105 -14.32 -15.16 -10.66
C PHE A 105 -13.91 -16.17 -9.62
N GLU A 106 -14.45 -17.37 -9.74
CA GLU A 106 -13.88 -18.54 -9.09
C GLU A 106 -12.72 -19.10 -9.92
N TRP A 107 -11.87 -19.90 -9.29
CA TRP A 107 -10.72 -20.50 -9.96
C TRP A 107 -11.08 -21.30 -11.23
N ARG A 108 -12.24 -21.97 -11.22
CA ARG A 108 -12.74 -22.71 -12.39
C ARG A 108 -13.01 -21.82 -13.60
N ASP A 109 -13.34 -20.55 -13.37
CA ASP A 109 -13.69 -19.57 -14.40
C ASP A 109 -12.53 -18.63 -14.74
N ARG A 110 -11.30 -19.00 -14.37
CA ARG A 110 -10.08 -18.17 -14.58
C ARG A 110 -9.82 -17.78 -16.04
N ASP A 111 -10.36 -18.53 -17.00
CA ASP A 111 -10.29 -18.22 -18.44
C ASP A 111 -11.03 -16.92 -18.80
N GLU A 112 -12.03 -16.50 -18.02
CA GLU A 112 -12.79 -15.27 -18.26
C GLU A 112 -11.94 -14.00 -18.07
N ILE A 113 -10.85 -14.09 -17.30
CA ILE A 113 -9.92 -12.97 -17.08
C ILE A 113 -9.35 -12.46 -18.41
N ALA A 114 -9.01 -13.36 -19.33
CA ALA A 114 -8.48 -12.99 -20.64
C ALA A 114 -9.54 -12.33 -21.52
N LYS A 115 -10.82 -12.65 -21.33
CA LYS A 115 -11.92 -11.97 -22.05
C LYS A 115 -12.06 -10.54 -21.58
N ILE A 116 -12.05 -10.30 -20.25
CA ILE A 116 -12.08 -8.95 -19.69
C ILE A 116 -10.85 -8.13 -20.09
N ALA A 117 -9.66 -8.72 -20.12
CA ALA A 117 -8.46 -8.00 -20.54
C ALA A 117 -8.55 -7.47 -21.97
N ARG A 118 -9.25 -8.18 -22.87
CA ARG A 118 -9.43 -7.77 -24.27
C ARG A 118 -10.63 -6.84 -24.49
N ASP A 119 -11.67 -6.95 -23.67
CA ASP A 119 -12.91 -6.21 -23.87
C ASP A 119 -12.73 -4.72 -23.58
N GLN A 120 -12.59 -3.88 -24.61
CA GLN A 120 -12.44 -2.43 -24.43
C GLN A 120 -13.68 -1.75 -23.83
N ARG A 121 -14.86 -2.36 -23.96
CA ARG A 121 -16.14 -1.81 -23.51
C ARG A 121 -16.58 -2.37 -22.16
N PHE A 122 -15.76 -3.21 -21.54
CA PHE A 122 -16.04 -3.72 -20.21
C PHE A 122 -16.18 -2.59 -19.21
N THR A 123 -17.41 -2.39 -18.72
CA THR A 123 -17.77 -1.39 -17.71
C THR A 123 -17.59 -1.92 -16.30
N GLY A 124 -17.83 -3.22 -16.09
CA GLY A 124 -17.71 -3.89 -14.78
C GLY A 124 -18.56 -3.25 -13.68
N LEU A 125 -18.27 -3.62 -12.43
CA LEU A 125 -18.88 -3.00 -11.25
C LEU A 125 -18.05 -1.85 -10.68
N GLN A 126 -16.79 -1.72 -11.13
CA GLN A 126 -15.84 -0.76 -10.58
C GLN A 126 -16.11 0.66 -11.06
N ARG A 127 -16.16 1.60 -10.13
CA ARG A 127 -16.33 3.03 -10.40
C ARG A 127 -14.98 3.72 -10.59
N GLU A 128 -14.99 4.80 -11.36
CA GLU A 128 -13.83 5.68 -11.48
C GLU A 128 -13.59 6.44 -10.16
N ILE A 129 -12.33 6.62 -9.78
CA ILE A 129 -11.97 7.38 -8.57
C ILE A 129 -12.03 8.88 -8.88
N PRO A 130 -12.79 9.66 -8.10
CA PRO A 130 -12.78 11.11 -8.19
C PRO A 130 -11.36 11.69 -8.09
N LYS A 131 -11.06 12.72 -8.90
CA LYS A 131 -9.71 13.32 -8.96
C LYS A 131 -9.26 13.84 -7.59
N GLU A 132 -10.19 14.31 -6.77
CA GLU A 132 -9.97 14.85 -5.44
C GLU A 132 -9.35 13.78 -4.51
N ILE A 133 -9.83 12.54 -4.61
CA ILE A 133 -9.31 11.41 -3.83
C ILE A 133 -7.89 11.06 -4.28
N GLN A 134 -7.64 11.04 -5.60
CA GLN A 134 -6.29 10.81 -6.12
C GLN A 134 -5.32 11.92 -5.70
N HIS A 135 -5.75 13.17 -5.79
CA HIS A 135 -4.96 14.31 -5.36
C HIS A 135 -4.67 14.26 -3.86
N ALA A 136 -5.64 13.87 -3.03
CA ALA A 136 -5.44 13.69 -1.60
C ALA A 136 -4.37 12.63 -1.30
N ALA A 137 -4.45 11.45 -1.93
CA ALA A 137 -3.46 10.38 -1.75
C ALA A 137 -2.05 10.80 -2.22
N ARG A 138 -1.93 11.46 -3.38
CA ARG A 138 -0.64 11.96 -3.90
C ARG A 138 -0.02 13.02 -3.00
N ARG A 139 -0.84 13.93 -2.45
CA ARG A 139 -0.36 14.94 -1.49
C ARG A 139 0.07 14.31 -0.17
N GLN A 140 -0.69 13.34 0.35
CA GLN A 140 -0.30 12.56 1.53
C GLN A 140 1.08 11.94 1.33
N PHE A 141 1.28 11.22 0.22
CA PHE A 141 2.57 10.64 -0.14
C PHE A 141 3.68 11.68 -0.20
N SER A 142 3.45 12.79 -0.92
CA SER A 142 4.46 13.85 -1.09
C SER A 142 4.90 14.46 0.24
N ASP A 143 3.97 14.76 1.13
CA ASP A 143 4.29 15.38 2.42
C ASP A 143 5.10 14.45 3.32
N VAL A 144 4.67 13.19 3.38
CA VAL A 144 5.30 12.18 4.22
C VAL A 144 6.69 11.79 3.69
N MET A 145 6.84 11.69 2.36
CA MET A 145 8.14 11.45 1.72
C MET A 145 9.09 12.62 1.90
N GLN A 146 8.61 13.86 1.85
CA GLN A 146 9.47 15.03 2.01
C GLN A 146 10.10 15.05 3.40
N ILE A 147 9.34 14.76 4.45
CA ILE A 147 9.87 14.66 5.82
C ILE A 147 10.92 13.57 5.92
N THR A 148 10.57 12.37 5.44
CA THR A 148 11.47 11.23 5.43
C THR A 148 12.79 11.56 4.71
N SER A 149 12.72 12.24 3.57
CA SER A 149 13.90 12.60 2.75
C SER A 149 14.76 13.68 3.40
N ILE A 150 14.15 14.74 3.94
CA ILE A 150 14.86 15.81 4.68
C ILE A 150 15.59 15.21 5.87
N MET A 151 14.91 14.35 6.63
CA MET A 151 15.50 13.70 7.78
C MET A 151 16.66 12.80 7.37
N ARG A 152 16.49 11.95 6.36
CA ARG A 152 17.60 11.13 5.85
C ARG A 152 18.83 11.98 5.49
N TYR A 153 18.63 13.07 4.74
CA TYR A 153 19.71 13.99 4.37
C TYR A 153 20.42 14.60 5.58
N LEU A 154 19.68 15.00 6.62
CA LEU A 154 20.26 15.53 7.85
C LEU A 154 21.06 14.48 8.63
N ASP A 155 20.63 13.21 8.64
CA ASP A 155 21.40 12.12 9.28
C ASP A 155 22.70 11.84 8.51
N GLU A 156 22.64 11.75 7.18
CA GLU A 156 23.82 11.58 6.32
C GLU A 156 24.86 12.69 6.55
N LYS A 157 24.42 13.95 6.61
CA LYS A 157 25.30 15.09 6.88
C LYS A 157 25.95 15.03 8.26
N ARG A 158 25.24 14.53 9.28
CA ARG A 158 25.80 14.35 10.63
C ARG A 158 26.83 13.22 10.67
N ARG A 159 26.59 12.10 9.96
CA ARG A 159 27.55 10.99 9.84
C ARG A 159 28.88 11.43 9.23
N TYR A 160 28.85 12.35 8.27
CA TYR A 160 30.07 12.88 7.65
C TYR A 160 30.91 13.75 8.61
N ASN A 161 30.26 14.40 9.59
CA ASN A 161 30.90 15.40 10.45
C ASN A 161 31.31 14.88 11.84
N HIS A 162 30.91 13.67 12.24
CA HIS A 162 31.26 13.11 13.55
C HIS A 162 31.61 11.63 13.48
N ASP A 163 32.77 11.32 14.05
CA ASP A 163 33.25 9.97 14.32
C ASP A 163 32.80 9.61 15.75
N LEU A 164 31.59 9.08 15.96
CA LEU A 164 31.09 8.79 17.31
C LEU A 164 30.20 7.55 17.47
N SER A 165 30.53 6.87 18.56
CA SER A 165 29.94 5.73 19.25
C SER A 165 28.41 5.75 19.37
N VAL A 166 27.80 4.61 19.02
CA VAL A 166 26.36 4.34 19.15
C VAL A 166 26.04 3.96 20.60
N PHE A 167 25.29 4.81 21.30
CA PHE A 167 24.54 4.40 22.49
C PHE A 167 23.26 3.69 22.03
N SER A 168 23.15 2.39 22.25
CA SER A 168 21.88 1.67 22.11
C SER A 168 21.11 1.75 23.42
N ARG A 169 19.90 2.31 23.40
CA ARG A 169 18.90 2.11 24.46
C ARG A 169 17.69 1.43 23.84
N SER A 170 17.25 0.33 24.42
CA SER A 170 16.01 -0.33 24.03
C SER A 170 14.82 0.52 24.43
N ILE A 171 13.96 0.86 23.48
CA ILE A 171 12.67 1.51 23.75
C ILE A 171 11.56 0.49 23.48
N GLY A 172 10.30 0.74 23.85
CA GLY A 172 9.17 -0.21 23.75
C GLY A 172 8.20 0.09 22.60
N GLU A 173 7.36 -0.88 22.22
CA GLU A 173 6.34 -0.79 21.17
C GLU A 173 5.09 0.03 21.60
N GLU A 174 5.27 1.25 22.11
CA GLU A 174 4.13 2.12 22.46
C GLU A 174 3.80 3.11 21.33
N ILE A 175 2.51 3.15 20.95
CA ILE A 175 1.97 4.16 20.04
C ILE A 175 1.61 5.37 20.88
N PHE A 176 2.36 6.45 20.73
CA PHE A 176 2.03 7.73 21.35
C PHE A 176 1.22 8.58 20.36
N PHE A 177 0.00 8.94 20.75
CA PHE A 177 -0.75 9.98 20.06
C PHE A 177 -0.29 11.32 20.61
N LEU A 178 0.29 12.14 19.75
CA LEU A 178 0.68 13.51 20.11
C LEU A 178 -0.44 14.45 19.67
N GLU A 179 -0.63 15.54 20.42
CA GLU A 179 -1.65 16.55 20.12
C GLU A 179 -1.63 16.94 18.65
N GLY A 180 -2.82 17.06 18.05
CA GLY A 180 -2.94 17.39 16.64
C GLY A 180 -2.73 16.19 15.73
N ASN A 181 -3.69 15.25 15.71
CA ASN A 181 -4.06 14.55 14.48
C ASN A 181 -2.91 13.79 13.77
N ILE A 182 -1.89 13.38 14.53
CA ILE A 182 -0.70 12.65 14.10
C ILE A 182 -0.44 11.53 15.12
N ALA A 183 -0.18 10.32 14.62
CA ALA A 183 0.25 9.20 15.46
C ALA A 183 1.76 9.03 15.35
N SER A 184 2.42 8.82 16.47
CA SER A 184 3.81 8.39 16.50
C SER A 184 3.90 6.96 17.02
N ILE A 185 4.78 6.17 16.44
CA ILE A 185 5.12 4.83 16.91
C ILE A 185 6.63 4.69 16.95
N GLU A 186 7.11 4.01 17.98
CA GLU A 186 8.51 3.64 18.09
C GLU A 186 8.65 2.16 17.73
N ILE A 187 9.50 1.86 16.75
CA ILE A 187 9.82 0.50 16.35
C ILE A 187 11.21 0.19 16.86
N THR A 188 11.27 -0.77 17.76
CA THR A 188 12.42 -0.99 18.64
C THR A 188 13.25 -2.18 18.18
N ASP A 189 12.85 -2.79 17.07
CA ASP A 189 13.67 -3.73 16.34
C ASP A 189 14.87 -3.00 15.74
N LYS A 190 16.08 -3.49 16.04
CA LYS A 190 17.35 -3.02 15.44
C LYS A 190 17.27 -2.87 13.92
N LYS A 191 16.50 -3.74 13.26
CA LYS A 191 16.23 -3.67 11.83
C LYS A 191 14.73 -3.80 11.58
N VAL A 192 14.14 -2.72 11.07
CA VAL A 192 12.72 -2.69 10.71
C VAL A 192 12.46 -3.67 9.57
N SER A 193 11.67 -4.71 9.87
CA SER A 193 11.32 -5.72 8.88
C SER A 193 10.22 -5.26 7.92
N THR A 194 10.18 -5.86 6.72
CA THR A 194 9.07 -5.75 5.75
C THR A 194 7.70 -6.02 6.41
N LYS A 195 7.67 -6.93 7.40
CA LYS A 195 6.46 -7.27 8.16
C LYS A 195 6.00 -6.11 9.04
N ASN A 196 6.92 -5.40 9.69
CA ASN A 196 6.60 -4.26 10.55
C ASN A 196 6.03 -3.11 9.71
N VAL A 197 6.70 -2.77 8.60
CA VAL A 197 6.20 -1.75 7.65
C VAL A 197 4.81 -2.12 7.10
N SER A 198 4.61 -3.38 6.73
CA SER A 198 3.31 -3.85 6.24
C SER A 198 2.20 -3.72 7.29
N LYS A 199 2.49 -4.01 8.57
CA LYS A 199 1.54 -3.82 9.67
C LYS A 199 1.16 -2.35 9.85
N LEU A 200 2.15 -1.45 9.84
CA LEU A 200 1.92 -0.01 9.96
C LEU A 200 1.00 0.51 8.87
N ILE A 201 1.33 0.18 7.62
CA ILE A 201 0.53 0.59 6.45
C ILE A 201 -0.89 0.04 6.56
N ASN A 202 -1.06 -1.26 6.85
CA ASN A 202 -2.40 -1.86 6.95
C ASN A 202 -3.24 -1.25 8.08
N ASN A 203 -2.64 -1.00 9.25
CA ASN A 203 -3.32 -0.35 10.36
C ASN A 203 -3.76 1.08 10.00
N GLN A 204 -2.92 1.80 9.26
CA GLN A 204 -3.24 3.16 8.80
C GLN A 204 -4.36 3.14 7.78
N VAL A 205 -4.25 2.34 6.73
CA VAL A 205 -5.24 2.27 5.65
C VAL A 205 -6.62 1.91 6.19
N ASN A 206 -6.70 0.94 7.13
CA ASN A 206 -7.93 0.55 7.80
C ASN A 206 -8.65 1.71 8.52
N LYS A 207 -7.90 2.67 9.06
CA LYS A 207 -8.46 3.84 9.77
C LYS A 207 -8.67 5.03 8.85
N SER A 208 -7.85 5.11 7.81
CA SER A 208 -7.70 6.27 6.93
C SER A 208 -8.64 6.24 5.76
N TYR A 209 -9.15 5.07 5.37
CA TYR A 209 -9.97 4.90 4.19
C TYR A 209 -11.17 4.01 4.48
N ILE A 210 -12.30 4.37 3.90
CA ILE A 210 -13.49 3.54 3.81
C ILE A 210 -13.65 3.19 2.34
N LEU A 211 -13.65 1.90 2.04
CA LEU A 211 -13.90 1.41 0.70
C LEU A 211 -15.42 1.30 0.51
N ASP A 212 -15.96 2.02 -0.47
CA ASP A 212 -17.36 1.92 -0.87
C ASP A 212 -17.45 1.89 -2.40
N SER A 213 -18.02 0.80 -2.91
CA SER A 213 -18.29 0.61 -4.33
C SER A 213 -17.04 0.84 -5.17
N SER A 214 -15.91 0.25 -4.75
CA SER A 214 -14.55 0.35 -5.31
C SER A 214 -13.83 1.69 -5.18
N ILE A 215 -14.43 2.67 -4.49
CA ILE A 215 -13.84 3.99 -4.26
C ILE A 215 -13.28 4.06 -2.83
N PRO A 216 -11.97 4.35 -2.65
CA PRO A 216 -11.35 4.49 -1.35
C PRO A 216 -11.55 5.91 -0.80
N TYR A 217 -12.66 6.17 -0.12
CA TYR A 217 -12.93 7.47 0.47
C TYR A 217 -12.02 7.72 1.67
N PRO A 218 -11.28 8.85 1.71
CA PRO A 218 -10.49 9.19 2.89
C PRO A 218 -11.40 9.52 4.06
N SER A 219 -11.11 8.91 5.22
CA SER A 219 -11.77 9.19 6.49
C SER A 219 -11.46 10.63 6.96
N PRO A 220 -12.41 11.33 7.63
CA PRO A 220 -12.13 12.63 8.25
C PRO A 220 -10.99 12.57 9.28
N ASP A 221 -10.81 11.41 9.91
CA ASP A 221 -9.78 11.16 10.92
C ASP A 221 -8.41 10.78 10.32
N LEU A 222 -8.20 11.00 9.01
CA LEU A 222 -6.94 10.72 8.31
C LEU A 222 -5.76 11.43 8.97
N TYR A 223 -5.01 10.71 9.80
CA TYR A 223 -3.79 11.23 10.43
C TYR A 223 -2.53 10.84 9.65
N TYR A 224 -1.45 11.54 9.95
CA TYR A 224 -0.12 11.12 9.54
C TYR A 224 0.54 10.25 10.59
N GLY A 225 1.32 9.28 10.13
CA GLY A 225 2.12 8.43 11.00
C GLY A 225 3.57 8.89 11.01
N LEU A 226 4.21 8.84 12.17
CA LEU A 226 5.66 8.97 12.32
C LEU A 226 6.20 7.72 13.00
N ALA A 227 7.04 6.96 12.30
CA ALA A 227 7.73 5.80 12.83
C ALA A 227 9.17 6.18 13.17
N VAL A 228 9.55 6.02 14.43
CA VAL A 228 10.93 6.19 14.90
C VAL A 228 11.59 4.82 14.94
N VAL A 229 12.78 4.70 14.33
CA VAL A 229 13.47 3.42 14.13
C VAL A 229 14.94 3.55 14.49
N GLU A 230 15.60 2.48 14.94
CA GLU A 230 17.05 2.52 15.18
C GLU A 230 17.83 2.74 13.87
N GLU A 231 17.50 1.92 12.85
CA GLU A 231 18.09 1.96 11.52
C GLU A 231 16.99 2.06 10.44
N LEU A 232 17.28 2.79 9.37
CA LEU A 232 16.37 2.90 8.24
C LEU A 232 16.16 1.53 7.58
N PRO A 233 14.91 1.20 7.20
CA PRO A 233 14.62 -0.07 6.54
C PRO A 233 15.22 -0.11 5.14
N GLU A 234 15.99 -1.16 4.83
CA GLU A 234 16.52 -1.43 3.50
C GLU A 234 15.86 -2.66 2.88
N PHE A 235 15.66 -2.63 1.55
CA PHE A 235 15.16 -3.76 0.77
C PHE A 235 16.16 -4.14 -0.33
N ARG A 236 16.39 -5.45 -0.49
CA ARG A 236 17.54 -6.00 -1.23
C ARG A 236 17.68 -5.49 -2.67
N SER A 237 16.58 -5.29 -3.39
CA SER A 237 16.59 -4.85 -4.78
C SER A 237 16.43 -3.34 -4.96
N ASP A 238 15.83 -2.66 -3.99
CA ASP A 238 15.52 -1.23 -4.03
C ASP A 238 15.55 -0.71 -2.60
N PRO A 239 16.66 -0.10 -2.15
CA PRO A 239 16.86 0.29 -0.76
C PRO A 239 15.73 1.16 -0.21
N ASP A 240 15.14 2.02 -1.05
CA ASP A 240 14.14 3.01 -0.67
C ASP A 240 12.70 2.49 -0.78
N LYS A 241 12.50 1.24 -1.20
CA LYS A 241 11.19 0.62 -1.38
C LYS A 241 10.31 0.70 -0.14
N LEU A 242 10.86 0.35 1.01
CA LEU A 242 10.12 0.30 2.27
C LEU A 242 9.71 1.70 2.71
N MET A 243 10.58 2.69 2.50
CA MET A 243 10.31 4.09 2.81
C MET A 243 9.21 4.66 1.90
N ARG A 244 9.30 4.44 0.58
CA ARG A 244 8.27 4.89 -0.37
C ARG A 244 6.91 4.25 -0.09
N ALA A 245 6.89 2.95 0.19
CA ALA A 245 5.64 2.25 0.49
C ALA A 245 5.04 2.69 1.84
N ALA A 246 5.88 2.89 2.87
CA ALA A 246 5.45 3.43 4.16
C ALA A 246 4.83 4.82 3.99
N ALA A 247 5.51 5.71 3.26
CA ALA A 247 5.03 7.07 3.04
C ALA A 247 3.74 7.10 2.21
N PHE A 248 3.62 6.21 1.23
CA PHE A 248 2.38 6.06 0.46
C PHE A 248 1.22 5.57 1.33
N GLY A 249 1.52 4.71 2.31
CA GLY A 249 0.59 4.33 3.37
C GLY A 249 0.39 5.36 4.47
N GLY A 250 1.01 6.55 4.39
CA GLY A 250 0.84 7.65 5.33
C GLY A 250 1.84 7.71 6.50
N TRP A 251 2.93 6.93 6.47
CA TRP A 251 3.96 6.87 7.52
C TRP A 251 5.30 7.47 7.09
N ALA A 252 5.79 8.47 7.83
CA ALA A 252 7.16 8.92 7.75
C ALA A 252 8.03 8.00 8.59
N ILE A 253 9.25 7.69 8.13
CA ILE A 253 10.21 6.89 8.90
C ILE A 253 11.42 7.77 9.21
N ILE A 254 11.75 7.91 10.48
CA ILE A 254 12.89 8.67 10.97
C ILE A 254 13.73 7.82 11.92
N THR A 255 15.00 8.18 12.08
CA THR A 255 15.88 7.45 13.01
C THR A 255 15.75 7.98 14.43
N GLU A 256 16.08 7.17 15.45
CA GLU A 256 16.11 7.61 16.85
C GLU A 256 17.00 8.84 17.09
N ARG A 257 18.05 9.01 16.29
CA ARG A 257 18.94 10.19 16.33
C ARG A 257 18.23 11.51 16.01
N GLN A 258 17.02 11.42 15.47
CA GLN A 258 16.17 12.55 15.08
C GLN A 258 15.00 12.74 16.05
N ARG A 259 14.98 12.02 17.17
CA ARG A 259 13.93 12.10 18.18
C ARG A 259 13.67 13.52 18.66
N ASP A 260 14.72 14.32 18.87
CA ASP A 260 14.58 15.72 19.31
C ASP A 260 13.90 16.62 18.26
N SER A 261 13.88 16.19 16.98
CA SER A 261 13.21 16.90 15.89
C SER A 261 11.72 16.54 15.78
N ILE A 262 11.23 15.54 16.52
CA ILE A 262 9.83 15.07 16.47
C ILE A 262 8.84 16.23 16.68
N PRO A 263 8.94 17.08 17.73
CA PRO A 263 7.95 18.12 17.95
C PRO A 263 7.83 19.11 16.77
N ALA A 264 8.97 19.48 16.18
CA ALA A 264 8.99 20.37 15.01
C ALA A 264 8.40 19.70 13.76
N LEU A 265 8.71 18.42 13.54
CA LEU A 265 8.16 17.64 12.44
C LEU A 265 6.64 17.45 12.55
N LEU A 266 6.16 17.16 13.75
CA LEU A 266 4.73 17.02 14.02
C LEU A 266 4.01 18.32 13.75
N LYS A 267 4.53 19.44 14.26
CA LYS A 267 3.98 20.76 13.95
C LYS A 267 3.91 21.02 12.44
N GLN A 268 4.99 20.73 11.71
CA GLN A 268 5.00 20.88 10.25
C GLN A 268 3.96 20.00 9.54
N LEU A 269 3.76 18.76 10.00
CA LEU A 269 2.73 17.86 9.48
C LEU A 269 1.32 18.36 9.78
N SER A 270 1.09 18.88 11.00
CA SER A 270 -0.21 19.42 11.41
C SER A 270 -0.53 20.68 10.61
N ASP A 271 0.39 21.64 10.52
CA ASP A 271 0.22 22.88 9.75
C ASP A 271 -0.10 22.59 8.27
N ARG A 272 0.59 21.61 7.68
CA ARG A 272 0.32 21.14 6.31
C ARG A 272 -1.04 20.49 6.16
N ARG A 273 -1.54 19.82 7.21
CA ARG A 273 -2.87 19.21 7.23
C ARG A 273 -3.97 20.26 7.39
N GLU A 274 -3.85 21.18 8.34
CA GLU A 274 -4.86 22.21 8.62
C GLU A 274 -5.10 23.14 7.43
N ARG A 275 -4.03 23.49 6.70
CA ARG A 275 -4.14 24.20 5.42
C ARG A 275 -4.98 23.47 4.38
N ARG A 276 -5.37 22.20 4.58
CA ARG A 276 -6.21 21.41 3.66
C ARG A 276 -7.68 21.49 4.00
N THR A 277 -8.02 21.50 5.28
CA THR A 277 -9.41 21.53 5.75
C THR A 277 -10.10 22.84 5.42
N GLN A 278 -9.33 23.91 5.18
CA GLN A 278 -9.83 25.24 4.81
C GLN A 278 -10.24 25.38 3.33
N TRP A 279 -9.96 24.40 2.46
CA TRP A 279 -10.35 24.41 1.03
C TRP A 279 -11.53 23.48 0.70
N ARG A 280 -12.20 22.95 1.73
CA ARG A 280 -13.49 22.27 1.61
C ARG A 280 -14.58 23.21 2.07
#